data_AF-A0A077PWB2-F1
#
_entry.id   AF-A0A077PWB2-F1
#
_cell.length_a   1.000
_cell.length_b   1.000
_cell.length_c   1.000
_cell.angle_alpha   90.00
_cell.angle_beta   90.00
_cell.angle_gamma   90.00
#
_symmetry.space_group_name_H-M   'P 1'
#
loop_
_entity.id
_entity.type
_entity.pdbx_description
1 polymer ?
#
loop_
_entity_poly.entity_id
_entity_poly.type
_entity_poly.pdbx_seq_one_letter_code
_entity_poly.pdbx_strand_id
1 'polypeptide(L)' 'MTGGLRDILGTQVYVEGSLKNRKWTDNDNVERYTTEVVIRFGGTLQILSDGRCPDNGENVPQ' A
#
# COMPACT_ATOMS: atom_id res chain seq x y z
N MET A 1 -3.86 6.88 22.20
CA MET A 1 -3.40 6.20 20.96
C MET A 1 -4.22 6.73 19.79
N THR A 2 -3.73 7.80 19.15
CA THR A 2 -4.38 8.42 17.98
C THR A 2 -3.35 8.47 16.85
N GLY A 3 -2.88 7.30 16.39
CA GLY A 3 -2.10 7.17 15.16
C GLY A 3 -3.08 7.10 14.00
N GLY A 4 -3.54 8.27 13.53
CA GLY A 4 -4.59 8.36 12.53
C GLY A 4 -4.03 8.46 11.13
N LEU A 5 -4.19 7.40 10.31
CA LEU A 5 -4.18 7.31 8.83
C LEU A 5 -3.03 7.97 8.03
N ARG A 6 -2.21 8.82 8.64
CA ARG A 6 -1.12 9.58 8.02
C ARG A 6 0.18 8.77 7.99
N ASP A 7 0.29 7.77 8.85
CA ASP A 7 1.51 6.96 9.01
C ASP A 7 1.69 5.91 7.90
N ILE A 8 0.66 5.70 7.06
CA ILE A 8 0.69 4.76 5.93
C ILE A 8 0.90 5.43 4.56
N LEU A 9 0.75 6.76 4.50
CA LEU A 9 0.89 7.52 3.25
C LEU A 9 2.37 7.83 3.02
N GLY A 10 2.91 7.37 1.89
CA GLY A 10 4.32 7.51 1.57
C GLY A 10 5.21 6.41 2.14
N THR A 11 4.63 5.40 2.80
CA THR A 11 5.37 4.23 3.27
C THR A 11 5.83 3.38 2.08
N GLN A 12 7.08 2.94 2.13
CA GLN A 12 7.61 2.02 1.13
C GLN A 12 7.01 0.63 1.32
N VAL A 13 6.66 -0.03 0.22
CA VAL A 13 6.06 -1.36 0.22
C VAL A 13 6.69 -2.24 -0.85
N TYR A 14 6.80 -3.53 -0.57
CA TYR A 14 7.07 -4.59 -1.54
C TYR A 14 5.75 -5.31 -1.84
N VAL A 15 5.50 -5.56 -3.13
CA VAL A 15 4.26 -6.21 -3.59
C VAL A 15 4.62 -7.29 -4.63
N GLU A 16 4.10 -8.49 -4.42
CA GLU A 16 4.16 -9.60 -5.37
C GLU A 16 2.74 -10.03 -5.76
N GLY A 17 2.49 -10.09 -7.06
CA GLY A 17 1.19 -10.47 -7.61
C GLY A 17 1.27 -10.66 -9.12
N SER A 18 0.11 -10.75 -9.76
CA SER A 18 0.02 -10.93 -11.21
C SER A 18 -0.49 -9.67 -11.90
N LEU A 19 0.00 -9.38 -13.09
CA LEU A 19 -0.53 -8.29 -13.92
C LEU A 19 -1.89 -8.67 -14.51
N LYS A 20 -2.84 -7.74 -14.43
CA LYS A 20 -4.16 -7.87 -15.04
C LYS A 20 -4.47 -6.61 -15.84
N ASN A 21 -4.85 -6.81 -17.09
CA ASN A 21 -5.33 -5.74 -17.94
C ASN A 21 -6.87 -5.78 -17.93
N ARG A 22 -7.51 -4.68 -17.55
CA ARG A 22 -8.97 -4.53 -17.66
C ARG A 22 -9.32 -3.47 -18.69
N LYS A 23 -10.36 -3.77 -19.45
CA LYS A 23 -11.03 -2.82 -20.33
C LYS A 23 -12.27 -2.30 -19.62
N TRP A 24 -12.50 -1.00 -19.70
CA TRP A 24 -13.72 -0.36 -19.21
C TRP A 24 -14.08 0.82 -20.12
N THR A 25 -15.35 1.23 -20.08
CA THR A 25 -15.86 2.35 -20.87
C THR A 25 -16.08 3.54 -19.94
N ASP A 26 -15.53 4.70 -20.29
CA ASP A 26 -15.72 5.92 -19.51
C ASP A 26 -17.06 6.62 -19.83
N ASN A 27 -17.35 7.72 -19.12
CA ASN A 27 -18.61 8.46 -19.27
C ASN A 27 -18.77 9.11 -20.67
N ASP A 28 -17.66 9.28 -21.41
CA ASP A 28 -17.66 9.81 -22.78
C ASP A 28 -17.75 8.68 -23.82
N ASN A 29 -18.06 7.45 -23.37
CA ASN A 29 -18.17 6.24 -24.17
C ASN A 29 -16.85 5.82 -24.86
N VAL A 30 -15.71 6.20 -24.30
CA VAL A 30 -14.38 5.86 -24.81
C VAL A 30 -13.87 4.58 -24.13
N GLU A 31 -13.29 3.68 -24.92
CA GLU A 31 -12.65 2.47 -24.40
C GLU A 31 -11.31 2.80 -23.73
N ARG A 32 -11.15 2.40 -22.47
CA ARG A 32 -9.93 2.60 -21.68
C ARG A 32 -9.38 1.27 -21.20
N TYR A 33 -8.06 1.22 -21.07
CA TYR A 33 -7.33 0.08 -20.55
C TYR A 33 -6.61 0.46 -19.26
N THR A 34 -6.63 -0.41 -18.28
CA THR A 34 -5.90 -0.24 -17.02
C THR A 34 -5.13 -1.52 -16.74
N THR A 35 -3.85 -1.38 -16.43
CA THR A 35 -3.00 -2.47 -15.96
C THR A 35 -2.91 -2.38 -14.44
N GLU A 36 -3.23 -3.48 -13.76
CA GLU A 36 -3.26 -3.57 -12.31
C GLU A 36 -2.37 -4.73 -11.84
N VAL A 37 -1.75 -4.58 -10.66
CA VAL A 37 -1.13 -5.69 -9.96
C VAL A 37 -2.17 -6.29 -9.01
N VAL A 38 -2.56 -7.54 -9.25
CA VAL A 38 -3.58 -8.24 -8.45
C VAL A 38 -2.89 -9.30 -7.59
N ILE A 39 -3.06 -9.17 -6.27
CA ILE A 39 -2.57 -10.16 -5.31
C ILE A 39 -3.64 -11.25 -5.17
N ARG A 40 -3.27 -12.49 -5.44
CA ARG A 40 -4.12 -13.69 -5.28
C ARG A 40 -3.39 -14.70 -4.38
N PHE A 41 -3.87 -15.95 -4.35
CA PHE A 41 -3.21 -17.03 -3.63
C PHE A 41 -1.72 -17.11 -3.98
N GLY A 42 -0.88 -17.04 -2.94
CA GLY A 42 0.58 -17.05 -3.07
C GLY A 42 1.24 -15.69 -3.30
N GLY A 43 0.48 -14.61 -3.52
CA GLY A 43 1.05 -13.26 -3.57
C GLY A 43 1.30 -12.67 -2.18
N THR A 44 2.14 -11.64 -2.10
CA THR A 44 2.51 -10.98 -0.83
C THR A 44 2.46 -9.47 -0.93
N LEU A 45 2.17 -8.82 0.20
CA LEU A 45 2.37 -7.40 0.42
C LEU A 45 3.13 -7.24 1.73
N GLN A 46 4.26 -6.56 1.68
CA GLN A 46 5.07 -6.27 2.84
C GLN A 46 5.33 -4.77 2.94
N ILE A 47 5.08 -4.22 4.11
CA ILE A 47 5.49 -2.85 4.43
C ILE A 47 6.99 -2.86 4.70
N LEU A 48 7.72 -2.05 3.96
CA LEU A 48 9.15 -1.81 4.12
C LEU A 48 9.31 -0.49 4.87
N SER A 49 9.29 -0.53 6.21
CA SER A 49 9.54 0.68 7.01
C SER A 49 11.00 1.12 6.86
N ASP A 50 11.23 2.39 6.57
CA ASP A 50 12.57 2.99 6.46
C ASP A 50 13.17 3.30 7.83
N GLY A 51 13.24 2.34 8.76
CA GLY A 51 13.96 2.51 10.03
C GLY A 51 13.51 3.68 10.94
N ARG A 52 12.46 4.45 10.58
CA ARG A 52 11.87 5.47 11.44
C ARG A 52 10.83 4.82 12.34
N CYS A 53 11.33 3.99 13.25
CA CYS A 53 10.75 4.02 14.58
C CYS A 53 11.20 5.39 15.16
N PRO A 54 10.31 6.34 15.47
CA PRO A 54 10.67 7.30 16.49
C PRO A 54 10.82 6.48 17.76
N ASP A 55 12.07 6.29 18.17
CA ASP A 55 12.42 5.91 19.53
C ASP A 55 11.84 6.98 20.46
N ASN A 56 10.56 6.84 20.80
CA ASN A 56 9.97 7.55 21.91
C ASN A 56 10.40 6.77 23.15
N GLY A 57 11.67 6.99 23.54
CA GLY A 57 12.24 6.58 24.80
C GLY A 57 11.58 7.27 26.00
N GLU A 58 10.28 7.08 26.17
CA GLU A 58 9.59 7.37 27.42
C GLU A 58 9.96 6.29 28.43
N ASN A 59 11.10 6.53 29.09
CA ASN A 59 11.38 6.00 30.42
C ASN A 59 10.24 6.42 31.34
N VAL A 60 9.30 5.51 31.60
CA VAL A 60 8.35 5.65 32.71
C VAL A 60 8.99 4.96 33.91
N PRO A 61 9.58 5.69 34.88
CA PRO A 61 9.97 5.10 36.15
C PRO A 61 8.73 4.57 36.89
N GLN A 62 8.94 3.44 37.58
CA GLN A 62 7.95 2.55 38.20
C GLN A 62 7.06 3.21 39.26
#